data_AF-A0A8C0E6Y0-F1
#
_entry.id   AF-A0A8C0E6Y0-F1
#
_cell.length_a   1.000
_cell.length_b   1.000
_cell.length_c   1.000
_cell.angle_alpha   90.00
_cell.angle_beta   90.00
_cell.angle_gamma   90.00
#
_symmetry.space_group_name_H-M   'P 1'
#
loop_
_entity.id
_entity.type
_entity.pdbx_description
1 polymer ?
#
loop_
_entity_poly.entity_id
_entity_poly.type
_entity_poly.pdbx_seq_one_letter_code
_entity_poly.pdbx_strand_id
1 'polypeptide(L)' 'MNNHQLELAKQLNRDGHVLCCNCSTLVETLQLMDLSTLKPFPPGQPEKFALFLDKVVGFQ' A
#
# COMPACT_ATOMS: atom_id res chain seq x y z
N MET A 1 0.63 3.39 -20.29
CA MET A 1 0.92 2.95 -18.91
C MET A 1 0.29 3.95 -17.97
N ASN A 2 -0.68 3.56 -17.16
CA ASN A 2 -1.31 4.45 -16.19
C ASN A 2 -0.44 4.53 -14.92
N ASN A 3 -0.56 5.62 -14.17
CA ASN A 3 0.19 5.84 -12.92
C ASN A 3 -0.35 4.99 -11.77
N HIS A 4 -0.36 3.66 -11.93
CA HIS A 4 -0.82 2.71 -10.93
C HIS A 4 -0.04 2.82 -9.60
N GLN A 5 1.23 3.22 -9.67
CA GLN A 5 2.05 3.47 -8.48
C GLN A 5 1.55 4.67 -7.67
N LEU A 6 1.08 5.74 -8.33
CA LEU A 6 0.53 6.91 -7.65
C LEU A 6 -0.80 6.56 -6.96
N GLU A 7 -1.63 5.74 -7.60
CA GLU A 7 -2.88 5.30 -7.00
C GLU A 7 -2.63 4.43 -5.78
N LEU A 8 -1.68 3.48 -5.87
CA LEU A 8 -1.27 2.66 -4.74
C LEU A 8 -0.72 3.51 -3.58
N ALA A 9 0.16 4.47 -3.87
CA ALA A 9 0.73 5.35 -2.85
C ALA A 9 -0.37 6.16 -2.13
N LYS A 10 -1.32 6.73 -2.89
CA LYS A 10 -2.48 7.44 -2.33
C LYS A 10 -3.34 6.54 -1.44
N GLN A 11 -3.59 5.31 -1.88
CA GLN A 11 -4.39 4.36 -1.11
C GLN A 11 -3.69 3.99 0.20
N LEU A 12 -2.40 3.62 0.15
CA LEU A 12 -1.61 3.30 1.35
C LEU A 12 -1.53 4.48 2.34
N ASN A 13 -1.45 5.72 1.83
CA ASN A 13 -1.47 6.91 2.67
C ASN A 13 -2.84 7.13 3.33
N ARG A 14 -3.94 6.94 2.59
CA ARG A 14 -5.30 7.00 3.14
C ARG A 14 -5.53 5.94 4.22
N ASP A 15 -4.97 4.75 4.03
CA ASP A 15 -5.11 3.64 4.98
C ASP A 15 -4.20 3.82 6.23
N GLY A 16 -3.24 4.76 6.15
CA GLY A 16 -2.35 5.16 7.23
C GLY A 16 -1.07 4.33 7.32
N HIS A 17 -0.66 3.69 6.22
CA HIS A 17 0.53 2.84 6.19
C HIS A 17 1.81 3.58 5.78
N VAL A 18 1.67 4.68 5.04
CA VAL A 18 2.79 5.49 4.54
C VAL A 18 2.45 6.98 4.61
N LEU A 19 3.47 7.83 4.65
CA LEU A 19 3.34 9.25 4.36
C LEU A 19 3.76 9.50 2.91
N CYS A 20 2.90 10.16 2.13
CA CYS A 20 3.17 10.51 0.74
C CYS A 20 3.67 11.96 0.61
N CYS A 21 4.70 12.14 -0.20
CA CYS A 21 5.20 13.45 -0.60
C CYS A 21 5.66 13.43 -2.06
N ASN A 22 6.02 14.61 -2.59
CA ASN A 22 6.74 14.74 -3.85
C ASN A 22 8.00 15.59 -3.61
N CYS A 23 8.82 15.81 -4.64
CA CYS A 23 10.08 16.55 -4.49
C CYS A 23 9.91 17.95 -3.88
N SER A 24 8.78 18.63 -4.11
CA SER A 24 8.52 19.96 -3.54
C SER A 24 8.10 19.92 -2.07
N THR A 25 7.50 18.82 -1.59
CA THR A 25 7.00 18.70 -0.21
C THR A 25 7.85 17.79 0.68
N LEU A 26 8.92 17.18 0.14
CA LEU A 26 9.75 16.20 0.85
C LEU A 26 10.37 16.78 2.13
N VAL A 27 10.94 17.98 2.08
CA VAL A 27 11.59 18.62 3.24
C VAL A 27 10.59 18.86 4.36
N GLU A 28 9.45 19.47 4.04
CA GLU A 28 8.37 19.71 4.99
C GLU A 28 7.85 18.39 5.60
N THR A 29 7.67 17.37 4.76
CA THR A 29 7.18 16.05 5.21
C THR A 29 8.16 15.43 6.21
N LEU A 30 9.47 15.46 5.93
CA LEU A 30 10.49 14.91 6.83
C LEU A 30 10.61 15.70 8.15
N GLN A 31 10.33 17.00 8.14
CA GLN A 31 10.38 17.84 9.35
C GLN A 31 9.15 17.65 10.25
N LEU A 32 7.98 17.44 9.64
CA LEU A 32 6.70 17.39 10.35
C LEU A 32 6.17 15.97 10.58
N MET A 33 6.83 14.93 10.02
CA MET A 33 6.35 13.56 10.13
C MET A 33 6.24 13.10 11.59
N ASP A 34 5.10 12.50 11.91
CA ASP A 34 4.94 11.71 13.12
C ASP A 34 4.75 10.23 12.74
N LEU A 35 5.85 9.48 12.77
CA LEU A 35 5.86 8.07 12.38
C LEU A 35 5.06 7.20 13.36
N SER A 36 4.75 7.68 14.57
CA SER A 36 3.93 6.92 15.52
C SER A 36 2.46 6.81 15.09
N THR A 37 2.03 7.69 14.18
CA THR A 37 0.68 7.66 13.58
C THR A 37 0.52 6.57 12.51
N LEU A 38 1.62 6.01 12.01
CA LEU A 38 1.58 4.99 10.96
C LEU A 38 1.18 3.63 11.51
N LYS A 39 0.27 2.98 10.79
CA LYS A 39 -0.12 1.60 11.05
C LYS A 39 0.87 0.67 10.36
N PRO A 40 1.37 -0.39 11.03
CA PRO A 40 2.13 -1.45 10.38
C PRO A 40 1.37 -1.99 9.17
N PHE A 41 2.06 -2.17 8.04
CA PHE A 41 1.46 -2.79 6.87
C PHE A 41 1.23 -4.28 7.15
N PRO A 42 0.00 -4.79 6.97
CA PRO A 42 -0.30 -6.18 7.28
C PRO A 42 0.47 -7.13 6.34
N PRO A 43 0.80 -8.35 6.79
CA PRO A 43 1.36 -9.37 5.91
C PRO A 43 0.37 -9.68 4.78
N GLY A 44 0.92 -9.99 3.60
CA GLY A 44 0.12 -10.49 2.49
C GLY A 44 -0.56 -11.82 2.82
N GLN A 45 -1.66 -12.10 2.12
CA GLN A 45 -2.40 -13.35 2.22
C GLN A 45 -2.44 -14.05 0.85
N PRO A 46 -1.27 -14.46 0.31
CA PRO A 46 -1.18 -15.08 -1.02
C PRO A 46 -2.05 -16.35 -1.14
N GLU A 47 -2.30 -17.04 -0.03
CA GLU A 47 -3.15 -18.22 0.06
C GLU A 47 -4.59 -17.95 -0.41
N LYS A 48 -5.12 -16.73 -0.20
CA LYS A 48 -6.46 -16.38 -0.68
C LYS A 48 -6.54 -16.40 -2.20
N PHE A 49 -5.50 -15.89 -2.85
CA PHE A 49 -5.43 -15.91 -4.31
C PHE A 49 -5.17 -17.31 -4.83
N ALA A 50 -4.29 -18.08 -4.18
CA ALA A 50 -4.06 -19.49 -4.52
C ALA A 50 -5.36 -20.31 -4.45
N LEU A 51 -6.13 -20.21 -3.36
CA LEU A 51 -7.41 -20.88 -3.21
C LEU A 51 -8.44 -20.45 -4.27
N PHE A 52 -8.50 -19.16 -4.58
CA PHE A 52 -9.33 -18.66 -5.67
C PHE A 52 -8.93 -19.30 -7.00
N LEU A 53 -7.63 -19.37 -7.28
CA LEU A 53 -7.10 -19.96 -8.51
C LEU A 53 -7.44 -21.44 -8.60
N ASP A 54 -7.19 -22.22 -7.53
CA ASP A 54 -7.51 -23.65 -7.46
C ASP A 54 -8.98 -23.92 -7.80
N LYS A 55 -9.90 -23.12 -7.27
CA LYS A 55 -11.33 -23.20 -7.58
C LYS A 55 -11.65 -22.86 -9.04
N VAL A 56 -11.01 -21.83 -9.60
CA VAL A 56 -11.28 -21.38 -10.98
C VAL A 56 -10.76 -22.40 -12.01
N VAL A 57 -9.66 -23.08 -11.71
CA VAL A 57 -9.02 -24.02 -12.64
C VAL A 57 -9.37 -25.49 -12.38
N GLY A 58 -10.17 -25.79 -11.36
CA GLY A 58 -10.70 -27.14 -11.09
C GLY A 58 -9.76 -28.08 -10.34
N PHE A 59 -8.85 -27.53 -9.52
CA PHE A 59 -8.03 -28.31 -8.59
C PHE A 59 -8.72 -28.56 -7.24
N GLN A 60 -9.95 -28.04 -7.05
CA GLN A 60 -10.85 -28.29 -5.92
C GLN A 60 -12.19 -28.87 -6.38
#